data_AF-A0A964KJ17-F1
#
_entry.id   AF-A0A964KJ17-F1
#
_cell.length_a   1.000
_cell.length_b   1.000
_cell.length_c   1.000
_cell.angle_alpha   90.00
_cell.angle_beta   90.00
_cell.angle_gamma   90.00
#
_symmetry.space_group_name_H-M   'P 1'
#
loop_
_entity.id
_entity.type
_entity.pdbx_description
1 polymer ?
#
loop_
_entity_poly.entity_id
_entity_poly.type
_entity_poly.pdbx_seq_one_letter_code
_entity_poly.pdbx_strand_id
1 'polypeptide(L)'
;MFGLYYIGSTDAGNTWSRPRKLGYDDARNADLAVSSAGELHAVWDETGTRTSAIQRARSTDAGQNWSAPERIVAGADVSYPRVAATRHGVAVFWLDGSLRRGAASIMINGKPLPTP
;
A
#
# COMPACT_ATOMS: atom_id res chain seq x y z
N MET A 1 7.18 17.58 4.45
CA MET A 1 7.71 16.34 3.87
C MET A 1 7.56 15.24 4.90
N PHE A 2 6.60 14.34 4.67
CA PHE A 2 6.38 13.17 5.52
C PHE A 2 7.13 11.97 4.94
N GLY A 3 7.43 10.96 5.75
CA GLY A 3 8.00 9.70 5.31
C GLY A 3 7.30 8.54 6.00
N LEU A 4 7.15 7.42 5.29
CA LEU A 4 6.57 6.21 5.85
C LEU A 4 7.67 5.30 6.39
N TYR A 5 7.52 4.84 7.64
CA TYR A 5 8.47 3.97 8.31
C TYR A 5 7.78 2.73 8.87
N TYR A 6 8.53 1.62 8.92
CA TYR A 6 8.13 0.36 9.53
C TYR A 6 9.04 0.05 10.72
N ILE A 7 8.42 -0.43 11.80
CA ILE A 7 9.07 -1.19 12.87
C ILE A 7 8.30 -2.49 13.06
N GLY A 8 9.01 -3.57 13.34
CA GLY A 8 8.42 -4.88 13.59
C GLY A 8 8.86 -5.44 14.93
N SER A 9 8.06 -6.34 15.47
CA SER A 9 8.41 -7.17 16.62
C SER A 9 8.27 -8.64 16.24
N THR A 10 9.22 -9.46 16.70
CA THR A 10 9.21 -10.92 16.53
C THR A 10 9.00 -11.66 17.86
N ASP A 11 8.73 -10.92 18.93
CA ASP A 11 8.66 -11.43 20.30
C ASP A 11 7.40 -10.91 21.03
N ALA A 12 6.28 -10.87 20.31
CA ALA A 12 4.98 -10.45 20.81
C ALA A 12 4.94 -9.02 21.38
N GLY A 13 5.77 -8.12 20.83
CA GLY A 13 5.80 -6.69 21.18
C GLY A 13 6.76 -6.33 22.31
N ASN A 14 7.56 -7.27 22.81
CA ASN A 14 8.53 -7.02 23.89
C ASN A 14 9.73 -6.19 23.39
N THR A 15 10.20 -6.45 22.18
CA THR A 15 11.22 -5.64 21.50
C THR A 15 10.80 -5.28 20.09
N TRP A 16 11.38 -4.19 19.59
CA TRP A 16 11.06 -3.60 18.30
C TRP A 16 12.34 -3.38 17.49
N SER A 17 12.25 -3.59 16.18
CA SER A 17 13.34 -3.29 15.26
C SER A 17 13.64 -1.79 15.20
N ARG A 18 14.79 -1.43 14.63
CA ARG A 18 15.04 -0.04 14.23
C ARG A 18 14.04 0.39 13.14
N PRO A 19 13.62 1.68 13.10
CA PRO A 19 12.77 2.19 12.04
C PRO A 19 13.39 2.02 10.66
N ARG A 20 12.67 1.37 9.75
CA ARG A 20 13.04 1.22 8.34
C ARG A 20 12.16 2.14 7.49
N LYS A 21 12.77 3.03 6.71
CA LYS A 21 12.03 3.88 5.77
C LYS A 21 11.51 3.03 4.62
N LEU A 22 10.22 3.13 4.30
CA LEU A 22 9.58 2.45 3.18
C LEU A 22 9.19 3.43 2.07
N GLY A 23 8.53 4.53 2.42
CA GLY A 23 8.05 5.54 1.48
C GLY A 23 8.85 6.85 1.56
N TYR A 24 8.90 7.56 0.45
CA TYR A 24 9.56 8.87 0.35
C TYR A 24 8.52 10.00 0.39
N ASP A 25 8.86 11.16 -0.18
CA ASP A 25 8.17 12.44 -0.05
C ASP A 25 6.65 12.32 -0.13
N ASP A 26 5.99 12.75 0.95
CA ASP A 26 4.53 12.81 1.10
C ASP A 26 3.82 11.46 1.02
N ALA A 27 4.54 10.38 1.36
CA ALA A 27 3.97 9.07 1.66
C ALA A 27 3.00 9.14 2.85
N ARG A 28 1.77 8.65 2.65
CA ARG A 28 0.66 8.74 3.62
C ARG A 28 -0.35 7.59 3.45
N ASN A 29 -1.31 7.53 4.37
CA ASN A 29 -2.43 6.58 4.36
C ASN A 29 -2.02 5.12 4.16
N ALA A 30 -0.95 4.70 4.84
CA ALA A 30 -0.44 3.35 4.69
C ALA A 30 -1.38 2.29 5.28
N ASP A 31 -1.34 1.10 4.70
CA ASP A 31 -2.04 -0.09 5.16
C ASP A 31 -1.17 -1.34 4.97
N LEU A 32 -1.44 -2.40 5.74
CA LEU A 32 -0.64 -3.62 5.77
C LEU A 32 -1.52 -4.88 5.78
N ALA A 33 -1.17 -5.86 4.96
CA ALA A 33 -1.76 -7.21 5.02
C ALA A 33 -0.68 -8.30 4.99
N VAL A 34 -1.06 -9.48 5.48
CA VAL A 34 -0.25 -10.70 5.41
C VAL A 34 -0.91 -11.66 4.43
N SER A 35 -0.21 -12.06 3.37
CA SER A 35 -0.74 -13.02 2.40
C SER A 35 -0.84 -14.43 3.00
N SER A 36 -1.54 -15.34 2.32
CA SER A 36 -1.62 -16.75 2.73
C SER A 36 -0.26 -17.47 2.73
N ALA A 37 0.75 -16.91 2.04
CA ALA A 37 2.13 -17.39 2.05
C ALA A 37 2.96 -16.81 3.21
N GLY A 38 2.38 -15.96 4.06
CA GLY A 38 3.09 -15.29 5.15
C GLY A 38 3.89 -14.05 4.72
N GLU A 39 3.76 -13.61 3.46
CA GLU A 39 4.42 -12.39 2.99
C GLU A 39 3.69 -11.15 3.54
N LEU A 40 4.45 -10.16 4.03
CA LEU A 40 3.90 -8.85 4.38
C LEU A 40 3.78 -7.98 3.13
N HIS A 41 2.67 -7.27 2.98
CA HIS A 41 2.42 -6.33 1.89
C HIS A 41 1.99 -4.99 2.48
N ALA A 42 2.85 -3.98 2.36
CA ALA A 42 2.54 -2.61 2.73
C ALA A 42 2.14 -1.82 1.48
N VAL A 43 1.08 -1.04 1.58
CA VAL A 43 0.64 -0.10 0.54
C VAL A 43 0.53 1.29 1.11
N TRP A 44 0.76 2.32 0.30
CA TRP A 44 0.60 3.72 0.69
C TRP A 44 0.39 4.59 -0.54
N ASP A 45 -0.12 5.81 -0.35
CA ASP A 45 -0.13 6.81 -1.41
C ASP A 45 1.01 7.81 -1.26
N GLU A 46 1.58 8.22 -2.39
CA GLU A 46 2.56 9.30 -2.51
C GLU A 46 1.99 10.35 -3.45
N THR A 47 1.91 11.59 -3.00
CA THR A 47 1.43 12.71 -3.82
C THR A 47 2.62 13.47 -4.37
N GLY A 48 2.85 13.37 -5.68
CA GLY A 48 3.79 14.23 -6.39
C GLY A 48 3.16 15.57 -6.79
N THR A 49 3.99 16.49 -7.28
CA THR A 49 3.54 17.82 -7.75
C THR A 49 2.59 17.78 -8.95
N ARG A 50 2.55 16.67 -9.69
CA ARG A 50 1.70 16.49 -10.89
C ARG A 50 0.85 15.22 -10.90
N THR A 51 1.23 14.21 -10.11
CA THR A 51 0.58 12.89 -10.11
C THR A 51 0.66 12.26 -8.73
N SER A 52 -0.44 11.67 -8.27
CA SER A 52 -0.45 10.76 -7.13
C SER A 52 -0.19 9.33 -7.57
N ALA A 53 0.35 8.52 -6.67
CA ALA A 53 0.62 7.11 -6.94
C ALA A 53 0.26 6.25 -5.73
N ILE A 54 -0.27 5.06 -6.00
CA ILE A 54 -0.33 3.99 -5.02
C ILE A 54 0.93 3.15 -5.18
N GLN A 55 1.68 3.06 -4.08
CA GLN A 55 2.93 2.32 -3.97
C GLN A 55 2.71 1.06 -3.14
N ARG A 56 3.57 0.06 -3.36
CA ARG A 56 3.62 -1.17 -2.58
C ARG A 56 5.05 -1.59 -2.29
N ALA A 57 5.30 -2.12 -1.10
CA ALA A 57 6.48 -2.92 -0.80
C ALA A 57 6.07 -4.24 -0.17
N ARG A 58 6.89 -5.28 -0.35
CA ARG A 58 6.66 -6.58 0.28
C ARG A 58 7.87 -7.07 1.05
N SER A 59 7.62 -7.89 2.07
CA SER A 59 8.64 -8.64 2.79
C SER A 59 8.26 -10.12 2.78
N THR A 60 9.25 -10.98 2.51
CA THR A 60 9.11 -12.44 2.52
C THR A 60 9.76 -13.07 3.75
N ASP A 61 10.25 -12.27 4.68
CA ASP A 61 11.04 -12.67 5.85
C ASP A 61 10.56 -11.95 7.13
N ALA A 62 9.23 -11.88 7.30
CA ALA A 62 8.57 -11.32 8.47
C ALA A 62 8.97 -9.86 8.79
N GLY A 63 9.25 -9.07 7.76
CA GLY A 63 9.54 -7.64 7.86
C GLY A 63 11.01 -7.31 8.13
N GLN A 64 11.91 -8.31 8.14
CA GLN A 64 13.35 -8.08 8.29
C GLN A 64 13.91 -7.31 7.08
N ASN A 65 13.51 -7.71 5.87
CA ASN A 65 13.82 -7.01 4.64
C ASN A 65 12.56 -6.72 3.84
N TRP A 66 12.53 -5.54 3.24
CA TRP A 66 11.48 -5.17 2.28
C TRP A 66 12.08 -4.89 0.91
N SER A 67 11.32 -5.24 -0.12
CA SER A 67 11.57 -4.83 -1.50
C SER A 67 11.67 -3.32 -1.65
N ALA A 68 12.24 -2.87 -2.76
CA ALA A 68 12.03 -1.49 -3.19
C ALA A 68 10.52 -1.21 -3.40
N PRO A 69 10.06 0.03 -3.18
CA PRO A 69 8.71 0.43 -3.54
C PRO A 69 8.41 0.22 -5.03
N GLU A 70 7.28 -0.42 -5.30
CA GLU A 70 6.73 -0.65 -6.62
C GLU A 70 5.48 0.22 -6.81
N ARG A 71 5.43 1.00 -7.88
CA ARG A 71 4.23 1.76 -8.26
C ARG A 71 3.23 0.84 -8.94
N ILE A 72 2.08 0.65 -8.30
CA ILE A 72 1.02 -0.22 -8.82
C ILE A 72 -0.10 0.57 -9.51
N VAL A 73 -0.30 1.83 -9.15
CA VAL A 73 -1.27 2.74 -9.77
C VAL A 73 -0.70 4.16 -9.82
N ALA A 74 -0.99 4.91 -10.89
CA ALA A 74 -0.71 6.35 -11.00
C ALA A 74 -1.96 7.07 -11.51
N GLY A 75 -2.23 8.27 -11.00
CA GLY A 75 -3.37 9.06 -11.44
C GLY A 75 -3.34 10.49 -10.90
N ALA A 76 -4.23 11.34 -11.43
CA ALA A 76 -4.34 12.72 -11.00
C ALA A 76 -4.84 12.84 -9.54
N ASP A 77 -5.70 11.92 -9.12
CA ASP A 77 -6.33 11.94 -7.78
C ASP A 77 -6.55 10.51 -7.25
N VAL A 78 -5.46 9.75 -7.12
CA VAL A 78 -5.49 8.42 -6.48
C VAL A 78 -4.97 8.50 -5.05
N SER A 79 -5.69 7.92 -4.09
CA SER A 79 -5.35 8.06 -2.66
C SER A 79 -6.01 6.98 -1.78
N TYR A 80 -5.66 6.98 -0.49
CA TYR A 80 -6.27 6.13 0.55
C TYR A 80 -6.30 4.64 0.19
N PRO A 81 -5.14 4.03 -0.09
CA PRO A 81 -5.12 2.62 -0.40
C PRO A 81 -5.55 1.77 0.80
N ARG A 82 -6.14 0.62 0.50
CA ARG A 82 -6.39 -0.48 1.45
C ARG A 82 -5.91 -1.77 0.85
N VAL A 83 -5.35 -2.65 1.66
CA VAL A 83 -4.87 -3.95 1.22
C VAL A 83 -5.51 -5.07 2.02
N ALA A 84 -5.99 -6.09 1.33
CA ALA A 84 -6.59 -7.28 1.94
C ALA A 84 -5.93 -8.54 1.40
N ALA A 85 -5.69 -9.51 2.28
CA ALA A 85 -5.23 -10.83 1.89
C ALA A 85 -6.35 -11.61 1.18
N THR A 86 -5.97 -12.39 0.18
CA THR A 86 -6.85 -13.31 -0.56
C THR A 86 -6.18 -14.67 -0.67
N ARG A 87 -6.90 -15.69 -1.13
CA ARG A 87 -6.33 -17.03 -1.35
C ARG A 87 -5.21 -17.09 -2.39
N HIS A 88 -5.10 -16.07 -3.24
CA HIS A 88 -4.18 -16.03 -4.38
C HIS A 88 -3.12 -14.94 -4.27
N GLY A 89 -3.06 -14.22 -3.15
CA GLY A 89 -2.20 -13.04 -2.99
C GLY A 89 -2.90 -11.93 -2.22
N VAL A 90 -2.75 -10.68 -2.64
CA VAL A 90 -3.45 -9.53 -2.03
C VAL A 90 -4.32 -8.80 -3.05
N ALA A 91 -5.41 -8.20 -2.59
CA ALA A 91 -6.19 -7.22 -3.33
C ALA A 91 -5.89 -5.83 -2.77
N VAL A 92 -5.74 -4.84 -3.65
CA VAL A 92 -5.50 -3.44 -3.27
C VAL A 92 -6.64 -2.59 -3.82
N PHE A 93 -7.24 -1.79 -2.95
CA PHE A 93 -8.33 -0.86 -3.22
C PHE A 93 -7.82 0.56 -3.03
N TRP A 94 -8.32 1.54 -3.76
CA TRP A 94 -7.96 2.95 -3.60
C TRP A 94 -9.15 3.83 -3.98
N LEU A 95 -9.09 5.10 -3.58
CA LEU A 95 -9.99 6.14 -4.09
C LEU A 95 -9.41 6.72 -5.37
N ASP A 96 -10.24 6.84 -6.40
CA ASP A 96 -9.93 7.56 -7.63
C ASP A 96 -10.93 8.71 -7.81
N GLY A 97 -10.50 9.92 -7.45
CA GLY A 97 -11.29 11.13 -7.58
C GLY A 97 -11.29 11.74 -8.98
N SER A 98 -10.53 11.17 -9.93
CA SER A 98 -10.49 11.65 -11.32
C SER A 98 -11.74 11.26 -12.11
N LEU A 99 -12.46 10.24 -11.65
CA LEU A 99 -13.77 9.86 -12.17
C LEU A 99 -14.82 10.85 -11.64
N ARG A 100 -15.63 11.42 -12.53
CA ARG A 100 -16.61 12.49 -12.24
C ARG A 100 -17.31 12.30 -10.89
N ARG A 101 -17.44 13.39 -10.11
CA ARG A 101 -18.08 13.46 -8.79
C ARG A 101 -19.27 12.48 -8.69
N GLY A 102 -19.12 11.44 -7.86
CA GLY A 102 -20.17 10.46 -7.56
C GLY A 102 -19.82 8.99 -7.81
N ALA A 103 -18.68 8.67 -8.42
CA ALA A 103 -18.25 7.29 -8.65
C ALA A 103 -17.07 6.89 -7.75
N ALA A 104 -17.34 6.18 -6.66
CA ALA A 104 -16.31 5.39 -5.98
C ALA A 104 -16.16 4.08 -6.75
N SER A 105 -15.07 3.92 -7.50
CA SER A 105 -14.77 2.67 -8.19
C SER A 105 -13.89 1.80 -7.30
N ILE A 106 -14.37 0.62 -6.93
CA ILE A 106 -13.47 -0.41 -6.41
C ILE A 106 -12.67 -0.92 -7.60
N MET A 107 -11.35 -0.96 -7.45
CA MET A 107 -10.45 -1.46 -8.48
C MET A 107 -9.70 -2.68 -7.93
N ILE A 108 -9.48 -3.70 -8.77
CA ILE A 108 -8.65 -4.88 -8.47
C ILE A 108 -7.58 -4.97 -9.55
N ASN A 109 -6.30 -4.90 -9.15
CA ASN A 109 -5.15 -5.00 -10.07
C ASN A 109 -5.22 -4.02 -11.26
N GLY A 110 -5.55 -2.76 -10.99
CA GLY A 110 -5.64 -1.72 -12.02
C GLY A 110 -6.91 -1.74 -12.88
N LYS A 111 -7.87 -2.64 -12.60
CA LYS A 111 -9.13 -2.75 -13.35
C LYS A 111 -10.34 -2.47 -12.45
N PRO A 112 -11.39 -1.78 -12.93
CA PRO A 112 -12.62 -1.61 -12.17
C PRO A 112 -13.25 -2.97 -11.86
N LEU A 113 -13.75 -3.15 -10.64
CA LEU A 113 -14.71 -4.21 -10.36
C LEU A 113 -15.93 -3.99 -11.26
N PRO A 114 -16.43 -5.04 -11.94
CA PRO A 114 -17.69 -4.96 -12.64
C PRO A 114 -18.78 -4.47 -11.67
N THR A 115 -19.54 -3.45 -12.06
CA THR A 115 -20.81 -3.16 -11.39
C THR A 115 -21.77 -4.34 -11.63
N PRO A 116 -22.66 -4.66 -10.68
CA PRO A 116 -23.70 -5.68 -10.88
C PRO A 116 -24.51 -5.45 -12.16
#